data_AF-A0A7S2UV83-F1
#
_entry.id   AF-A0A7S2UV83-F1
#
_cell.length_a   1.000
_cell.length_b   1.000
_cell.length_c   1.000
_cell.angle_alpha   90.00
_cell.angle_beta   90.00
_cell.angle_gamma   90.00
#
_symmetry.space_group_name_H-M   'P 1'
#
loop_
_entity.id
_entity.type
_entity.pdbx_description
1 polymer ?
#
loop_
_entity_poly.entity_id
_entity_poly.type
_entity_poly.pdbx_seq_one_letter_code
_entity_poly.pdbx_strand_id
1 'polypeptide(L)'
;EYGADFEKSFVMAPMFDLLNHVPRQANVMSYRWKDAVEVTLARNVLAGDELVMSYNKKTSNTDLFLAYGFVMSEPKYLESEMALGLDKEDPLYKTKADLLTKSWVNDTVAGFEDPDQFTFTVKLRNLVVPRGRALKMARIIAIDSFEGLVMNADKILQMPNEEDEAENWYDLPPYEQERVDTIFANAARKQLALMEGGEPEDDELLTRVAGEEDYKPNIDPERAALAQQIMDNEKAVLGSYVVQAGDAVFNEGEGNDGIVDVV
;
A
#
# COMPACT_ATOMS: atom_id res chain seq x y z
N GLU A 1 -10.61 36.22 -3.42
CA GLU A 1 -9.99 35.75 -2.17
C GLU A 1 -11.10 35.22 -1.27
N TYR A 2 -11.12 33.91 -1.01
CA TYR A 2 -11.99 33.32 0.01
C TYR A 2 -11.07 32.69 1.05
N GLY A 3 -11.02 33.31 2.22
CA GLY A 3 -10.22 32.88 3.36
C GLY A 3 -10.92 31.78 4.16
N ALA A 4 -10.06 30.99 4.81
CA ALA A 4 -10.20 30.28 6.07
C ALA A 4 -11.47 29.44 6.34
N ASP A 5 -11.23 28.13 6.49
CA ASP A 5 -11.91 27.21 7.40
C ASP A 5 -13.42 26.96 7.19
N PHE A 6 -13.77 26.43 6.02
CA PHE A 6 -14.91 25.51 5.99
C PHE A 6 -14.43 24.13 6.42
N GLU A 7 -14.86 23.71 7.61
CA GLU A 7 -14.73 22.31 8.04
C GLU A 7 -15.51 21.45 7.04
N LYS A 8 -14.79 20.61 6.28
CA LYS A 8 -15.41 19.68 5.34
C LYS A 8 -16.23 18.69 6.16
N SER A 9 -17.54 18.63 5.90
CA SER A 9 -18.43 17.67 6.55
C SER A 9 -18.89 16.61 5.56
N PHE A 10 -19.14 15.40 6.04
CA PHE A 10 -19.72 14.32 5.26
C PHE A 10 -21.22 14.54 5.09
N VAL A 11 -21.71 14.48 3.86
CA VAL A 11 -23.13 14.65 3.52
C VAL A 11 -23.62 13.50 2.67
N MET A 12 -24.89 13.13 2.85
CA MET A 12 -25.61 12.33 1.87
C MET A 12 -26.09 13.26 0.76
N ALA A 13 -25.84 12.90 -0.50
CA ALA A 13 -26.26 13.66 -1.67
C ALA A 13 -27.30 12.83 -2.44
N PRO A 14 -28.61 12.99 -2.13
CA PRO A 14 -29.66 12.21 -2.77
C PRO A 14 -29.58 12.32 -4.29
N MET A 15 -29.98 11.26 -4.98
CA MET A 15 -29.94 11.11 -6.45
C MET A 15 -28.54 10.86 -6.99
N PHE A 16 -27.51 11.52 -6.46
CA PHE A 16 -26.12 11.29 -6.87
C PHE A 16 -25.57 9.97 -6.31
N ASP A 17 -26.01 9.60 -5.11
CA ASP A 17 -25.68 8.32 -4.47
C ASP A 17 -26.27 7.08 -5.16
N LEU A 18 -27.19 7.27 -6.12
CA LEU A 18 -27.75 6.19 -6.94
C LEU A 18 -26.86 5.80 -8.13
N LEU A 19 -25.86 6.62 -8.46
CA LEU A 19 -24.97 6.36 -9.60
C LEU A 19 -23.95 5.28 -9.23
N ASN A 20 -23.89 4.20 -9.99
CA ASN A 20 -22.93 3.12 -9.79
C ASN A 20 -21.49 3.54 -10.13
N HIS A 21 -20.53 2.82 -9.57
CA HIS A 21 -19.12 3.08 -9.81
C HIS A 21 -18.63 2.58 -11.18
N VAL A 22 -17.87 3.42 -11.90
CA VAL A 22 -17.00 2.99 -13.00
C VAL A 22 -15.63 3.66 -12.89
N PRO A 23 -14.52 2.92 -13.06
CA PRO A 23 -13.18 3.49 -12.97
C PRO A 23 -12.89 4.42 -14.16
N ARG A 24 -12.07 5.46 -13.91
CA ARG A 24 -11.57 6.43 -14.90
C ARG A 24 -12.61 7.30 -15.62
N GLN A 25 -13.86 7.34 -15.16
CA GLN A 25 -14.70 8.45 -15.56
C GLN A 25 -14.24 9.71 -14.85
N ALA A 26 -13.66 10.64 -15.61
CA ALA A 26 -13.31 11.98 -15.14
C ALA A 26 -14.58 12.81 -14.92
N ASN A 27 -15.49 12.36 -14.07
CA ASN A 27 -16.64 13.17 -13.72
C ASN A 27 -16.17 14.31 -12.83
N VAL A 28 -16.66 15.51 -13.13
CA VAL A 28 -16.36 16.69 -12.32
C VAL A 28 -17.58 16.92 -11.43
N MET A 29 -17.42 16.57 -10.15
CA MET A 29 -18.31 17.06 -9.11
C MET A 29 -17.84 18.46 -8.75
N SER A 30 -18.70 19.44 -8.94
CA SER A 30 -18.42 20.84 -8.62
C SER A 30 -19.55 21.40 -7.76
N TYR A 31 -19.19 22.32 -6.87
CA TYR A 31 -20.16 23.07 -6.10
C TYR A 31 -20.47 24.34 -6.87
N ARG A 32 -21.64 24.40 -7.49
CA ARG A 32 -22.11 25.61 -8.14
C ARG A 32 -22.80 26.48 -7.09
N TRP A 33 -22.26 27.69 -6.89
CA TRP A 33 -22.88 28.77 -6.12
C TRP A 33 -23.51 28.37 -4.77
N LYS A 34 -22.73 27.82 -3.84
CA LYS A 34 -23.08 27.67 -2.40
C LYS A 34 -24.32 26.82 -2.04
N ASP A 35 -25.20 26.44 -2.96
CA ASP A 35 -26.46 25.74 -2.66
C ASP A 35 -26.75 24.51 -3.54
N ALA A 36 -25.93 24.24 -4.57
CA ALA A 36 -26.11 23.08 -5.44
C ALA A 36 -24.83 22.30 -5.70
N VAL A 37 -24.99 20.98 -5.82
CA VAL A 37 -23.99 20.05 -6.35
C VAL A 37 -24.27 19.83 -7.83
N GLU A 38 -23.27 20.06 -8.67
CA GLU A 38 -23.32 19.80 -10.11
C GLU A 38 -22.35 18.67 -10.45
N VAL A 39 -22.85 17.60 -11.08
CA VAL A 39 -22.03 16.51 -11.61
C VAL A 39 -22.08 16.57 -13.13
N THR A 40 -20.92 16.83 -13.73
CA THR A 40 -20.74 16.76 -15.19
C THR A 40 -20.12 15.42 -15.56
N LEU A 41 -20.81 14.66 -16.41
CA LEU A 41 -20.28 13.42 -16.97
C LEU A 41 -19.29 13.72 -18.10
N ALA A 42 -18.12 13.10 -18.07
CA ALA A 42 -17.09 13.29 -19.10
C ALA A 42 -17.24 12.37 -20.33
N ARG A 43 -18.44 11.80 -20.55
CA ARG A 43 -18.74 10.94 -21.71
C ARG A 43 -20.08 11.28 -22.33
N ASN A 44 -20.24 10.91 -23.59
CA ASN A 44 -21.54 10.88 -24.23
C ASN A 44 -22.39 9.76 -23.61
N VAL A 45 -23.68 10.04 -23.40
CA VAL A 45 -24.67 9.10 -22.88
C VAL A 45 -25.81 9.03 -23.88
N LEU A 46 -26.14 7.82 -24.34
CA LEU A 46 -27.27 7.56 -25.22
C LEU A 46 -28.51 7.19 -24.40
N ALA A 47 -29.69 7.33 -25.01
CA ALA A 47 -30.92 6.90 -24.37
C ALA A 47 -30.90 5.39 -24.13
N GLY A 48 -31.13 4.99 -22.87
CA GLY A 48 -31.04 3.59 -22.44
C GLY A 48 -29.71 3.19 -21.81
N ASP A 49 -28.69 4.05 -21.88
CA ASP A 49 -27.42 3.83 -21.16
C ASP A 49 -27.62 4.03 -19.66
N GLU A 50 -26.92 3.22 -18.88
CA GLU A 50 -26.76 3.46 -17.44
C GLU A 50 -25.96 4.74 -17.20
N LEU A 51 -26.33 5.51 -16.17
CA LEU A 51 -25.55 6.64 -15.66
C LEU A 51 -24.63 6.14 -14.55
N VAL A 52 -23.33 6.37 -14.70
CA VAL A 52 -22.29 5.87 -13.78
C VAL A 52 -21.35 7.01 -13.37
N MET A 53 -20.61 6.82 -12.28
CA MET A 53 -19.60 7.77 -11.82
C MET A 53 -18.34 7.15 -11.19
N SER A 54 -17.24 7.89 -11.16
CA SER A 54 -16.06 7.49 -10.40
C SER A 54 -16.20 7.98 -8.96
N TYR A 55 -16.24 7.07 -7.97
CA TYR A 55 -16.27 7.45 -6.56
C TYR A 55 -14.93 8.05 -6.13
N ASN A 56 -13.83 7.47 -6.62
CA ASN A 56 -12.49 8.02 -6.51
C ASN A 56 -11.67 7.57 -7.74
N LYS A 57 -10.58 8.28 -8.04
CA LYS A 57 -9.70 8.06 -9.20
C LYS A 57 -8.73 6.89 -9.01
N LYS A 58 -8.34 6.57 -7.77
CA LYS A 58 -7.35 5.54 -7.43
C LYS A 58 -7.93 4.58 -6.37
N THR A 59 -8.93 3.79 -6.75
CA THR A 59 -9.63 2.88 -5.81
C THR A 59 -9.38 1.43 -6.20
N SER A 60 -8.91 0.64 -5.24
CA SER A 60 -8.70 -0.80 -5.39
C SER A 60 -9.98 -1.59 -5.12
N ASN A 61 -9.98 -2.89 -5.41
CA ASN A 61 -11.07 -3.76 -4.97
C ASN A 61 -11.13 -3.90 -3.44
N THR A 62 -10.01 -3.78 -2.72
CA THR A 62 -9.98 -3.79 -1.24
C THR A 62 -10.71 -2.57 -0.69
N ASP A 63 -10.39 -1.37 -1.19
CA ASP A 63 -11.09 -0.13 -0.85
C ASP A 63 -12.59 -0.20 -1.20
N LEU A 64 -12.92 -0.72 -2.39
CA LEU A 64 -14.30 -0.84 -2.85
C LEU A 64 -15.11 -1.78 -1.97
N PHE A 65 -14.52 -2.91 -1.58
CA PHE A 65 -15.19 -3.88 -0.74
C PHE A 65 -15.42 -3.35 0.67
N LEU A 66 -14.40 -2.73 1.28
CA LEU A 66 -14.49 -2.20 2.64
C LEU A 66 -15.45 -1.01 2.75
N ALA A 67 -15.43 -0.10 1.78
CA ALA A 67 -16.23 1.12 1.84
C ALA A 67 -17.61 0.99 1.19
N TYR A 68 -17.77 0.14 0.17
CA TYR A 68 -18.98 0.07 -0.66
C TYR A 68 -19.56 -1.34 -0.83
N GLY A 69 -18.90 -2.39 -0.33
CA GLY A 69 -19.44 -3.75 -0.31
C GLY A 69 -19.47 -4.47 -1.67
N PHE A 70 -18.70 -4.00 -2.67
CA PHE A 70 -18.59 -4.66 -3.97
C PHE A 70 -17.15 -4.66 -4.48
N VAL A 71 -16.88 -5.48 -5.50
CA VAL A 71 -15.60 -5.52 -6.21
C VAL A 71 -15.83 -5.40 -7.72
N MET A 72 -14.84 -4.93 -8.46
CA MET A 72 -14.91 -4.89 -9.93
C MET A 72 -14.28 -6.15 -10.50
N SER A 73 -14.89 -6.74 -11.53
CA SER A 73 -14.33 -7.90 -12.27
C SER A 73 -13.00 -7.58 -12.95
N GLU A 74 -12.87 -6.36 -13.49
CA GLU A 74 -11.66 -5.87 -14.16
C GLU A 74 -11.12 -4.61 -13.47
N PRO A 75 -10.54 -4.76 -12.27
CA PRO A 75 -10.03 -3.62 -11.52
C PRO A 75 -8.89 -2.94 -12.28
N LYS A 76 -8.96 -1.61 -12.40
CA LYS A 76 -7.89 -0.81 -13.03
C LYS A 76 -6.74 -0.51 -12.07
N TYR A 77 -7.02 -0.58 -10.77
CA TYR A 77 -6.06 -0.41 -9.70
C TYR A 77 -6.15 -1.65 -8.82
N LEU A 78 -5.10 -2.47 -8.86
CA LEU A 78 -4.86 -3.45 -7.82
C LEU A 78 -3.97 -2.79 -6.79
N GLU A 79 -4.15 -3.22 -5.55
CA GLU A 79 -3.23 -2.91 -4.48
C GLU A 79 -3.03 -4.12 -3.59
N SER A 80 -1.93 -4.11 -2.86
CA SER A 80 -1.67 -5.02 -1.75
C SER A 80 -0.95 -4.24 -0.67
N GLU A 81 -1.17 -4.62 0.58
CA GLU A 81 -0.37 -4.13 1.71
C GLU A 81 0.77 -5.10 1.98
N MET A 82 1.90 -4.56 2.42
CA MET A 82 3.09 -5.32 2.77
C MET A 82 3.85 -4.59 3.89
N ALA A 83 4.23 -5.32 4.94
CA ALA A 83 5.05 -4.76 6.01
C ALA A 83 6.54 -4.76 5.61
N LEU A 84 7.22 -3.65 5.86
CA LEU A 84 8.69 -3.54 5.82
C LEU A 84 9.18 -3.12 7.20
N GLY A 85 10.19 -3.83 7.73
CA GLY A 85 10.76 -3.59 9.05
C GLY A 85 12.28 -3.45 9.04
N LEU A 86 12.83 -2.76 10.04
CA LEU A 86 14.26 -2.82 10.35
C LEU A 86 14.57 -4.00 11.26
N ASP A 87 15.63 -4.74 10.95
CA ASP A 87 16.17 -5.81 11.80
C ASP A 87 16.86 -5.29 13.06
N LYS A 88 16.37 -5.72 14.23
CA LYS A 88 16.93 -5.37 15.54
C LYS A 88 18.34 -5.92 15.72
N GLU A 89 18.65 -7.03 15.06
CA GLU A 89 19.98 -7.63 15.05
C GLU A 89 20.92 -6.94 14.04
N ASP A 90 20.42 -6.00 13.22
CA ASP A 90 21.25 -5.18 12.35
C ASP A 90 22.21 -4.32 13.21
N PRO A 91 23.55 -4.45 13.04
CA PRO A 91 24.52 -3.61 13.74
C PRO A 91 24.30 -2.10 13.54
N LEU A 92 23.63 -1.71 12.46
CA LEU A 92 23.29 -0.33 12.11
C LEU A 92 21.86 0.06 12.52
N TYR A 93 21.11 -0.81 13.19
CA TYR A 93 19.70 -0.62 13.55
C TYR A 93 19.42 0.78 14.10
N LYS A 94 20.16 1.19 15.14
CA LYS A 94 19.96 2.51 15.79
C LYS A 94 20.17 3.67 14.82
N THR A 95 21.18 3.60 13.96
CA THR A 95 21.48 4.66 13.00
C THR A 95 20.43 4.71 11.88
N LYS A 96 19.96 3.55 11.40
CA LYS A 96 18.86 3.45 10.43
C LYS A 96 17.55 3.98 11.01
N ALA A 97 17.21 3.58 12.24
CA ALA A 97 16.04 4.04 12.98
C ALA A 97 16.04 5.55 13.21
N ASP A 98 17.18 6.12 13.61
CA ASP A 98 17.34 7.57 13.78
C ASP A 98 17.13 8.33 12.47
N LEU A 99 17.64 7.80 11.35
CA LEU A 99 17.50 8.39 10.03
C LEU A 99 16.03 8.34 9.55
N LEU A 100 15.36 7.21 9.75
CA LEU A 100 13.94 7.05 9.47
C LEU A 100 13.09 8.04 10.26
N THR A 101 13.30 8.10 11.57
CA THR A 101 12.61 9.04 12.46
C THR A 101 12.77 10.47 11.94
N LYS A 102 14.00 10.92 11.66
CA LYS A 102 14.26 12.27 11.11
C LYS A 102 13.58 12.51 9.77
N SER A 103 13.50 11.49 8.91
CA SER A 103 12.86 11.59 7.60
C SER A 103 11.34 11.73 7.67
N TRP A 104 10.73 11.31 8.78
CA TRP A 104 9.29 11.33 9.02
C TRP A 104 8.82 12.40 10.02
N VAL A 105 9.72 13.03 10.79
CA VAL A 105 9.41 14.09 11.76
C VAL A 105 8.70 15.32 11.15
N ASN A 106 8.78 15.52 9.83
CA ASN A 106 8.04 16.59 9.15
C ASN A 106 6.61 16.21 8.75
N ASP A 107 6.21 14.95 8.88
CA ASP A 107 4.88 14.46 8.55
C ASP A 107 4.13 14.09 9.84
N THR A 108 3.08 14.85 10.17
CA THR A 108 2.10 14.50 11.20
C THR A 108 1.26 13.28 10.79
N VAL A 109 1.87 12.09 10.75
CA VAL A 109 1.15 10.83 10.56
C VAL A 109 1.49 9.88 11.70
N ALA A 110 0.47 9.62 12.52
CA ALA A 110 0.45 8.55 13.51
C ALA A 110 0.82 7.22 12.84
N GLY A 111 1.79 6.50 13.42
CA GLY A 111 2.26 5.23 12.88
C GLY A 111 3.37 4.56 13.68
N PHE A 112 4.06 5.28 14.58
CA PHE A 112 4.96 4.67 15.56
C PHE A 112 4.17 4.39 16.84
N GLU A 113 3.40 3.30 16.86
CA GLU A 113 2.75 2.85 18.09
C GLU A 113 3.77 2.25 19.08
N ASP A 114 4.93 1.80 18.58
CA ASP A 114 6.05 1.34 19.39
C ASP A 114 7.39 1.94 18.90
N PRO A 115 8.09 2.75 19.71
CA PRO A 115 9.44 3.25 19.38
C PRO A 115 10.49 2.14 19.27
N ASP A 116 10.18 0.92 19.74
CA ASP A 116 11.05 -0.24 19.65
C ASP A 116 10.71 -1.16 18.45
N GLN A 117 9.75 -0.81 17.59
CA GLN A 117 9.46 -1.53 16.34
C GLN A 117 9.31 -0.55 15.16
N PHE A 118 10.31 -0.52 14.28
CA PHE A 118 10.26 0.24 13.03
C PHE A 118 9.69 -0.62 11.90
N THR A 119 8.41 -0.98 12.02
CA THR A 119 7.62 -1.62 10.96
C THR A 119 6.72 -0.58 10.28
N PHE A 120 6.62 -0.66 8.95
CA PHE A 120 5.77 0.21 8.15
C PHE A 120 5.02 -0.59 7.10
N THR A 121 3.71 -0.39 7.02
CA THR A 121 2.87 -0.96 5.98
C THR A 121 2.94 -0.12 4.72
N VAL A 122 3.50 -0.70 3.66
CA VAL A 122 3.52 -0.12 2.32
C VAL A 122 2.29 -0.58 1.54
N LYS A 123 1.59 0.37 0.92
CA LYS A 123 0.62 0.07 -0.15
C LYS A 123 1.34 -0.04 -1.49
N LEU A 124 1.35 -1.24 -2.05
CA LEU A 124 1.84 -1.54 -3.39
C LEU A 124 0.70 -1.40 -4.39
N ARG A 125 0.98 -0.89 -5.59
CA ARG A 125 -0.02 -0.71 -6.66
C ARG A 125 0.48 -1.29 -7.97
N ASN A 126 -0.43 -1.48 -8.93
CA ASN A 126 -0.29 -2.04 -10.30
C ASN A 126 0.96 -1.73 -11.16
N LEU A 127 1.91 -0.89 -10.72
CA LEU A 127 3.16 -0.62 -11.42
C LEU A 127 4.34 -0.80 -10.47
N VAL A 128 5.23 -1.71 -10.86
CA VAL A 128 6.30 -2.33 -10.06
C VAL A 128 7.47 -1.38 -9.82
N VAL A 129 7.19 -0.27 -9.14
CA VAL A 129 8.22 0.70 -8.80
C VAL A 129 7.90 1.26 -7.42
N PRO A 130 8.70 0.94 -6.40
CA PRO A 130 8.52 1.56 -5.09
C PRO A 130 8.75 3.08 -5.18
N ARG A 131 7.93 3.85 -4.46
CA ARG A 131 7.94 5.33 -4.47
C ARG A 131 7.79 5.92 -3.08
N GLY A 132 8.09 7.22 -2.95
CA GLY A 132 7.90 7.99 -1.72
C GLY A 132 8.51 7.30 -0.50
N ARG A 133 7.72 7.16 0.57
CA ARG A 133 8.14 6.51 1.82
C ARG A 133 8.62 5.07 1.64
N ALA A 134 8.00 4.28 0.75
CA ALA A 134 8.37 2.89 0.54
C ALA A 134 9.78 2.76 -0.05
N LEU A 135 10.09 3.58 -1.07
CA LEU A 135 11.43 3.64 -1.66
C LEU A 135 12.45 4.12 -0.63
N LYS A 136 12.12 5.17 0.13
CA LYS A 136 13.00 5.72 1.16
C LYS A 136 13.35 4.67 2.22
N MET A 137 12.35 3.94 2.72
CA MET A 137 12.52 2.85 3.69
C MET A 137 13.44 1.76 3.13
N ALA A 138 13.15 1.26 1.93
CA ALA A 138 13.95 0.21 1.30
C ALA A 138 15.40 0.63 1.06
N ARG A 139 15.66 1.91 0.70
CA ARG A 139 17.02 2.44 0.59
C ARG A 139 17.76 2.42 1.92
N ILE A 140 17.10 2.79 3.02
CA ILE A 140 17.72 2.77 4.35
C ILE A 140 18.02 1.33 4.77
N ILE A 141 17.10 0.39 4.52
CA ILE A 141 17.30 -1.04 4.77
C ILE A 141 18.51 -1.56 3.97
N ALA A 142 18.60 -1.22 2.68
CA ALA A 142 19.62 -1.70 1.75
C ALA A 142 21.07 -1.25 2.04
N ILE A 143 21.26 -0.26 2.92
CA ILE A 143 22.60 0.21 3.26
C ILE A 143 23.22 -0.70 4.33
N ASP A 144 24.36 -1.29 4.03
CA ASP A 144 25.05 -2.31 4.82
C ASP A 144 26.24 -1.77 5.62
N SER A 145 26.57 -0.48 5.46
CA SER A 145 27.73 0.15 6.08
C SER A 145 27.39 1.50 6.70
N PHE A 146 28.09 1.82 7.80
CA PHE A 146 27.95 3.11 8.46
C PHE A 146 28.39 4.25 7.53
N GLU A 147 29.48 4.09 6.79
CA GLU A 147 29.93 5.05 5.78
C GLU A 147 28.87 5.27 4.70
N GLY A 148 28.23 4.20 4.23
CA GLY A 148 27.12 4.28 3.28
C GLY A 148 25.95 5.08 3.82
N LEU A 149 25.60 4.92 5.10
CA LEU A 149 24.51 5.68 5.74
C LEU A 149 24.87 7.16 5.81
N VAL A 150 26.09 7.49 6.26
CA VAL A 150 26.56 8.87 6.37
C VAL A 150 26.61 9.55 5.00
N MET A 151 27.10 8.86 3.95
CA MET A 151 27.20 9.41 2.61
C MET A 151 25.84 9.66 1.94
N ASN A 152 24.81 8.92 2.33
CA ASN A 152 23.48 9.01 1.71
C ASN A 152 22.43 9.70 2.59
N ALA A 153 22.72 10.00 3.85
CA ALA A 153 21.76 10.57 4.81
C ALA A 153 21.07 11.84 4.28
N ASP A 154 21.83 12.81 3.75
CA ASP A 154 21.27 14.07 3.24
C ASP A 154 20.36 13.84 2.04
N LYS A 155 20.73 12.91 1.13
CA LYS A 155 19.90 12.56 -0.03
C LYS A 155 18.59 11.92 0.43
N ILE A 156 18.68 10.98 1.37
CA ILE A 156 17.53 10.27 1.94
C ILE A 156 16.56 11.23 2.65
N LEU A 157 17.09 12.22 3.39
CA LEU A 157 16.28 13.23 4.06
C LEU A 157 15.59 14.19 3.08
N GLN A 158 16.16 14.40 1.89
CA GLN A 158 15.61 15.26 0.85
C GLN A 158 14.59 14.57 -0.06
N MET A 159 14.51 13.23 -0.06
CA MET A 159 13.54 12.54 -0.90
C MET A 159 12.10 12.88 -0.48
N PRO A 160 11.15 12.96 -1.42
CA PRO A 160 9.75 13.20 -1.09
C PRO A 160 9.15 12.03 -0.28
N ASN A 161 8.23 12.37 0.62
CA ASN A 161 7.43 11.36 1.33
C ASN A 161 6.18 10.95 0.53
N GLU A 162 5.68 11.83 -0.35
CA GLU A 162 4.48 11.56 -1.15
C GLU A 162 4.76 10.63 -2.35
N GLU A 163 3.81 9.75 -2.66
CA GLU A 163 3.91 8.80 -3.80
C GLU A 163 3.93 9.49 -5.18
N ASP A 164 3.42 10.72 -5.25
CA ASP A 164 3.21 11.48 -6.49
C ASP A 164 4.37 12.46 -6.80
N GLU A 165 5.38 12.59 -5.92
CA GLU A 165 6.53 13.49 -6.10
C GLU A 165 7.84 12.77 -6.46
N ALA A 166 8.62 13.42 -7.32
CA ALA A 166 9.50 12.82 -8.31
C ALA A 166 10.96 12.51 -7.87
N GLU A 167 11.14 11.58 -6.93
CA GLU A 167 12.36 10.75 -6.97
C GLU A 167 11.96 9.37 -7.47
N ASN A 168 12.31 9.11 -8.73
CA ASN A 168 11.89 7.93 -9.43
C ASN A 168 12.95 6.86 -9.14
N TRP A 169 12.56 5.67 -8.70
CA TRP A 169 13.45 4.50 -8.54
C TRP A 169 14.47 4.32 -9.70
N TYR A 170 14.09 4.69 -10.92
CA TYR A 170 14.95 4.70 -12.12
C TYR A 170 16.20 5.58 -12.01
N ASP A 171 16.22 6.56 -11.11
CA ASP A 171 17.33 7.48 -10.89
C ASP A 171 18.38 6.90 -9.93
N LEU A 172 18.08 5.76 -9.28
CA LEU A 172 19.04 5.06 -8.44
C LEU A 172 20.13 4.39 -9.28
N PRO A 173 21.37 4.28 -8.77
CA PRO A 173 22.39 3.43 -9.38
C PRO A 173 21.89 1.97 -9.51
N PRO A 174 22.29 1.21 -10.54
CA PRO A 174 21.79 -0.15 -10.75
C PRO A 174 21.97 -1.10 -9.55
N TYR A 175 23.08 -0.97 -8.81
CA TYR A 175 23.31 -1.78 -7.61
C TYR A 175 22.36 -1.44 -6.45
N GLU A 176 21.88 -0.19 -6.35
CA GLU A 176 20.86 0.21 -5.36
C GLU A 176 19.48 -0.28 -5.80
N GLN A 177 19.18 -0.21 -7.10
CA GLN A 177 17.94 -0.75 -7.68
C GLN A 177 17.81 -2.24 -7.38
N GLU A 178 18.86 -3.03 -7.65
CA GLU A 178 18.87 -4.48 -7.38
C GLU A 178 18.63 -4.83 -5.91
N ARG A 179 19.26 -4.09 -4.98
CA ARG A 179 19.05 -4.29 -3.54
C ARG A 179 17.63 -3.93 -3.11
N VAL A 180 17.10 -2.80 -3.58
CA VAL A 180 15.72 -2.39 -3.31
C VAL A 180 14.73 -3.43 -3.83
N ASP A 181 14.91 -3.87 -5.08
CA ASP A 181 14.05 -4.88 -5.69
C ASP A 181 14.10 -6.21 -4.93
N THR A 182 15.27 -6.62 -4.46
CA THR A 182 15.44 -7.81 -3.63
C THR A 182 14.67 -7.70 -2.32
N ILE A 183 14.70 -6.54 -1.64
CA ILE A 183 13.94 -6.30 -0.42
C ILE A 183 12.44 -6.44 -0.68
N PHE A 184 11.92 -5.79 -1.72
CA PHE A 184 10.49 -5.88 -2.06
C PHE A 184 10.08 -7.29 -2.48
N ALA A 185 10.92 -8.01 -3.24
CA ALA A 185 10.64 -9.38 -3.65
C ALA A 185 10.62 -10.34 -2.45
N ASN A 186 11.56 -10.22 -1.51
CA ASN A 186 11.59 -11.06 -0.32
C ASN A 186 10.39 -10.80 0.60
N ALA A 187 10.06 -9.52 0.83
CA ALA A 187 8.87 -9.16 1.59
C ALA A 187 7.58 -9.65 0.90
N ALA A 188 7.49 -9.55 -0.43
CA ALA A 188 6.35 -10.06 -1.18
C ALA A 188 6.23 -11.59 -1.11
N ARG A 189 7.35 -12.33 -1.15
CA ARG A 189 7.37 -13.79 -0.96
C ARG A 189 6.88 -14.18 0.44
N LYS A 190 7.38 -13.50 1.49
CA LYS A 190 6.94 -13.73 2.87
C LYS A 190 5.43 -13.49 3.00
N GLN A 191 4.91 -12.38 2.47
CA GLN A 191 3.48 -12.07 2.49
C GLN A 191 2.64 -13.11 1.74
N LEU A 192 3.08 -13.54 0.56
CA LEU A 192 2.40 -14.58 -0.23
C LEU A 192 2.33 -15.90 0.54
N ALA A 193 3.40 -16.30 1.22
CA ALA A 193 3.43 -17.53 2.03
C ALA A 193 2.41 -17.48 3.17
N LEU A 194 2.29 -16.33 3.86
CA LEU A 194 1.28 -16.13 4.90
C LEU A 194 -0.15 -16.24 4.35
N MET A 195 -0.41 -15.66 3.17
CA MET A 195 -1.72 -15.76 2.50
C MET A 195 -2.08 -17.19 2.06
N GLU A 196 -1.10 -18.08 1.95
CA GLU A 196 -1.30 -19.49 1.59
C GLU A 196 -1.45 -20.42 2.81
N GLY A 197 -1.44 -19.86 4.02
CA GLY A 197 -1.55 -20.60 5.26
C GLY A 197 -0.22 -21.13 5.79
N GLY A 198 0.91 -20.53 5.40
CA GLY A 198 2.17 -20.72 6.11
C GLY A 198 2.02 -20.31 7.58
N GLU A 199 2.58 -21.08 8.50
CA GLU A 199 2.62 -20.70 9.90
C GLU A 199 3.48 -19.43 10.04
N PRO A 200 3.00 -18.35 10.70
CA PRO A 200 3.87 -17.26 11.07
C PRO A 200 4.97 -17.81 11.98
N GLU A 201 6.24 -17.49 11.71
CA GLU A 201 7.37 -18.02 12.47
C GLU A 201 7.41 -17.53 13.94
N ASP A 202 6.52 -16.62 14.34
CA ASP A 202 6.34 -16.16 15.73
C ASP A 202 4.90 -16.42 16.26
N ASP A 203 4.87 -17.24 17.31
CA ASP A 203 3.73 -17.95 17.90
C ASP A 203 2.85 -17.08 18.85
N GLU A 204 2.71 -15.78 18.62
CA GLU A 204 1.97 -14.89 19.56
C GLU A 204 0.69 -14.23 19.03
N LEU A 205 0.38 -14.28 17.73
CA LEU A 205 -0.77 -13.52 17.17
C LEU A 205 -2.04 -14.32 16.85
N LEU A 206 -2.04 -15.66 16.97
CA LEU A 206 -3.24 -16.47 16.66
C LEU A 206 -4.00 -17.04 17.86
N THR A 207 -3.56 -16.81 19.10
CA THR A 207 -4.35 -17.18 20.29
C THR A 207 -5.33 -16.09 20.70
N ARG A 208 -6.36 -15.82 19.87
CA ARG A 208 -7.56 -15.14 20.36
C ARG A 208 -8.88 -15.32 19.60
N VAL A 209 -9.14 -16.43 18.92
CA VAL A 209 -10.53 -16.88 18.64
C VAL A 209 -10.70 -18.41 18.64
N ALA A 210 -9.72 -19.19 19.12
CA ALA A 210 -9.88 -20.63 19.28
C ALA A 210 -10.64 -20.96 20.59
N GLY A 211 -11.93 -20.65 20.61
CA GLY A 211 -12.80 -20.86 21.77
C GLY A 211 -14.19 -21.40 21.45
N GLU A 212 -14.47 -21.78 20.19
CA GLU A 212 -15.71 -22.47 19.80
C GLU A 212 -15.41 -23.45 18.64
N GLU A 213 -15.24 -24.73 18.95
CA GLU A 213 -14.92 -25.81 17.99
C GLU A 213 -16.02 -26.13 16.95
N ASP A 214 -17.10 -25.35 16.84
CA ASP A 214 -18.24 -25.67 15.97
C ASP A 214 -18.79 -24.49 15.14
N TYR A 215 -18.09 -23.35 15.08
CA TYR A 215 -18.50 -22.26 14.20
C TYR A 215 -18.06 -22.53 12.76
N LYS A 216 -18.94 -23.17 11.97
CA LYS A 216 -18.89 -23.12 10.51
C LYS A 216 -19.77 -21.96 10.06
N PRO A 217 -19.22 -20.76 9.82
CA PRO A 217 -20.03 -19.69 9.27
C PRO A 217 -20.62 -20.19 7.94
N ASN A 218 -21.93 -20.13 7.81
CA ASN A 218 -22.61 -20.28 6.52
C ASN A 218 -22.32 -19.00 5.73
N ILE A 219 -21.10 -18.89 5.22
CA ILE A 219 -20.67 -17.74 4.41
C ILE A 219 -21.44 -17.81 3.10
N ASP A 220 -22.18 -16.74 2.82
CA ASP A 220 -22.85 -16.54 1.53
C ASP A 220 -21.84 -16.78 0.39
N PRO A 221 -22.11 -17.70 -0.56
CA PRO A 221 -21.22 -17.99 -1.67
C PRO A 221 -20.82 -16.75 -2.48
N GLU A 222 -21.70 -15.76 -2.60
CA GLU A 222 -21.39 -14.50 -3.29
C GLU A 222 -20.33 -13.73 -2.51
N ARG A 223 -20.44 -13.64 -1.19
CA ARG A 223 -19.45 -12.96 -0.33
C ARG A 223 -18.12 -13.68 -0.32
N ALA A 224 -18.14 -15.02 -0.32
CA ALA A 224 -16.93 -15.83 -0.45
C ALA A 224 -16.23 -15.57 -1.79
N ALA A 225 -16.97 -15.45 -2.89
CA ALA A 225 -16.42 -15.13 -4.20
C ALA A 225 -15.80 -13.71 -4.24
N LEU A 226 -16.44 -12.71 -3.61
CA LEU A 226 -15.87 -11.36 -3.49
C LEU A 226 -14.54 -11.37 -2.73
N ALA A 227 -14.48 -12.07 -1.58
CA ALA A 227 -13.27 -12.19 -0.78
C ALA A 227 -12.15 -12.91 -1.55
N GLN A 228 -12.47 -13.99 -2.26
CA GLN A 228 -11.51 -14.70 -3.10
C GLN A 228 -10.94 -13.79 -4.19
N GLN A 229 -11.80 -12.99 -4.83
CA GLN A 229 -11.34 -12.06 -5.87
C GLN A 229 -10.39 -10.98 -5.33
N ILE A 230 -10.60 -10.51 -4.10
CA ILE A 230 -9.67 -9.57 -3.43
C ILE A 230 -8.33 -10.26 -3.16
N MET A 231 -8.35 -11.49 -2.64
CA MET A 231 -7.11 -12.26 -2.42
C MET A 231 -6.35 -12.49 -3.72
N ASP A 232 -7.03 -12.87 -4.81
CA ASP A 232 -6.39 -13.09 -6.10
C ASP A 232 -5.76 -11.81 -6.65
N ASN A 233 -6.42 -10.67 -6.46
CA ASN A 233 -5.93 -9.34 -6.81
C ASN A 233 -4.67 -8.95 -6.04
N GLU A 234 -4.66 -9.14 -4.71
CA GLU A 234 -3.51 -8.85 -3.85
C GLU A 234 -2.32 -9.76 -4.19
N LYS A 235 -2.57 -11.07 -4.39
CA LYS A 235 -1.56 -12.02 -4.84
C LYS A 235 -0.96 -11.64 -6.19
N ALA A 236 -1.78 -11.13 -7.13
CA ALA A 236 -1.29 -10.67 -8.43
C ALA A 236 -0.33 -9.46 -8.28
N VAL A 237 -0.60 -8.54 -7.36
CA VAL A 237 0.31 -7.43 -7.05
C VAL A 237 1.61 -7.94 -6.47
N LEU A 238 1.55 -8.75 -5.40
CA LEU A 238 2.75 -9.29 -4.75
C LEU A 238 3.59 -10.13 -5.72
N GLY A 239 2.96 -10.99 -6.51
CA GLY A 239 3.63 -11.81 -7.52
C GLY A 239 4.37 -10.99 -8.58
N SER A 240 3.88 -9.79 -8.92
CA SER A 240 4.56 -8.91 -9.88
C SER A 240 5.92 -8.40 -9.38
N TYR A 241 6.07 -8.17 -8.07
CA TYR A 241 7.35 -7.80 -7.44
C TYR A 241 8.32 -8.97 -7.40
N VAL A 242 7.82 -10.19 -7.20
CA VAL A 242 8.63 -11.41 -7.24
C VAL A 242 9.18 -11.66 -8.65
N VAL A 243 8.35 -11.49 -9.68
CA VAL A 243 8.76 -11.67 -11.09
C VAL A 243 9.76 -10.59 -11.53
N GLN A 244 9.57 -9.34 -11.11
CA GLN A 244 10.45 -8.24 -11.48
C GLN A 244 11.91 -8.45 -11.03
N ALA A 245 12.11 -8.97 -9.81
CA ALA A 245 13.45 -9.23 -9.29
C ALA A 245 14.16 -10.43 -9.97
N GLY A 246 13.45 -11.22 -10.78
CA GLY A 246 13.96 -12.44 -11.41
C GLY A 246 14.25 -13.58 -10.41
N ASP A 247 14.86 -14.67 -10.91
CA ASP A 247 15.38 -15.79 -10.09
C ASP A 247 16.64 -15.39 -9.29
N ALA A 248 16.77 -14.13 -8.87
CA ALA A 248 17.84 -13.68 -7.99
C ALA A 248 17.81 -14.56 -6.73
N VAL A 249 18.86 -15.36 -6.62
CA VAL A 249 18.96 -16.58 -5.84
C VAL A 249 18.77 -16.29 -4.36
N PHE A 250 17.88 -17.06 -3.76
CA PHE A 250 17.79 -17.28 -2.32
C PHE A 250 19.12 -17.89 -1.86
N ASN A 251 20.05 -17.06 -1.38
CA ASN A 251 21.16 -17.55 -0.56
C ASN A 251 20.68 -17.56 0.88
N GLU A 252 20.14 -18.70 1.29
CA GLU A 252 19.75 -19.05 2.66
C GLU A 252 20.97 -19.14 3.61
N GLY A 253 22.04 -18.40 3.34
CA GLY A 253 23.31 -18.50 4.02
C GLY A 253 24.20 -17.28 3.79
N GLU A 254 24.48 -16.58 4.90
CA GLU A 254 25.54 -15.59 5.05
C GLU A 254 25.32 -14.25 4.33
N GLY A 255 24.28 -13.54 4.74
CA GLY A 255 24.08 -12.12 4.46
C GLY A 255 23.09 -11.56 5.47
N ASN A 256 23.39 -10.39 6.03
CA ASN A 256 22.51 -9.70 6.98
C ASN A 256 21.26 -9.21 6.24
N ASP A 257 20.32 -10.11 5.97
CA ASP A 257 19.07 -9.83 5.28
C ASP A 257 18.15 -9.14 6.28
N GLY A 258 18.32 -7.82 6.43
CA GLY A 258 17.63 -6.97 7.40
C GLY A 258 16.13 -6.80 7.17
N ILE A 259 15.41 -7.90 6.95
CA ILE A 259 13.96 -8.00 6.81
C ILE A 259 13.44 -8.78 8.02
N VAL A 260 13.00 -8.05 9.05
CA VAL A 260 12.24 -8.64 10.16
C VAL A 260 10.93 -9.19 9.65
N ASP A 261 10.53 -10.25 10.33
CA ASP A 261 9.29 -10.96 10.22
C ASP A 261 8.07 -10.06 10.10
N VAL A 262 7.18 -10.54 9.23
CA VAL A 262 5.87 -9.95 8.99
C VAL A 262 5.05 -10.17 10.25
N VAL A 263 4.76 -9.08 10.97
CA VAL A 263 3.82 -9.05 12.10
C VAL A 263 2.41 -8.87 11.58
#